data_AF-A0A7C4GBX8-F1
#
_entry.id   AF-A0A7C4GBX8-F1
#
_cell.length_a   1.000
_cell.length_b   1.000
_cell.length_c   1.000
_cell.angle_alpha   90.00
_cell.angle_beta   90.00
_cell.angle_gamma   90.00
#
_symmetry.space_group_name_H-M   'P 1'
#
loop_
_entity.id
_entity.type
_entity.pdbx_description
1 polymer ?
#
loop_
_entity_poly.entity_id
_entity_poly.type
_entity_poly.pdbx_seq_one_letter_code
_entity_poly.pdbx_strand_id
1 'polypeptide(L)' 'SPFRAKYDPEHPHADAAGYVQLPNVSITMEYVDALAASRAYEVNAAMLNVTRTMAQQALRLFA' A
#
# COMPACT_ATOMS: atom_id res chain seq x y z
N SER A 1 11.83 -7.06 -0.60
CA SER A 1 12.72 -7.73 -1.57
C SER A 1 14.10 -7.11 -1.50
N PRO A 2 15.19 -7.87 -1.64
CA PRO A 2 16.55 -7.32 -1.73
C PRO A 2 16.70 -6.46 -3.01
N PHE A 3 17.57 -5.45 -2.96
CA PHE A 3 17.90 -4.60 -4.11
C PHE A 3 18.49 -5.44 -5.25
N ARG A 4 18.03 -5.20 -6.48
CA ARG A 4 18.56 -5.91 -7.65
C ARG A 4 19.81 -5.19 -8.13
N ALA A 5 20.97 -5.81 -7.99
CA ALA A 5 22.20 -5.30 -8.61
C ALA A 5 22.25 -5.76 -10.07
N LYS A 6 22.43 -4.81 -11.01
CA LYS A 6 22.66 -5.09 -12.43
C LYS A 6 24.09 -4.66 -12.76
N TYR A 7 24.86 -5.53 -13.40
CA TYR A 7 26.19 -5.17 -13.90
C TYR A 7 26.03 -4.27 -15.13
N ASP A 8 26.51 -3.03 -15.02
CA ASP A 8 26.41 -1.98 -16.04
C ASP A 8 27.56 -0.96 -15.83
N PRO A 9 28.78 -1.29 -16.27
CA PRO A 9 29.99 -0.51 -15.96
C PRO A 9 30.08 0.85 -16.66
N GLU A 10 29.24 1.11 -17.68
CA GLU A 10 29.16 2.42 -18.37
C GLU A 10 28.15 3.38 -17.70
N HIS A 11 27.41 2.93 -16.69
CA HIS A 11 26.41 3.75 -16.03
C HIS A 11 27.07 4.75 -15.05
N PRO A 12 26.72 6.04 -15.06
CA PRO A 12 27.31 7.07 -14.18
C PRO A 12 27.14 6.84 -12.66
N HIS A 13 26.28 5.89 -12.29
CA HIS A 13 25.95 5.52 -10.91
C HIS A 13 26.38 4.09 -10.57
N ALA A 14 27.23 3.48 -11.40
CA ALA A 14 27.83 2.19 -11.12
C ALA A 14 28.86 2.33 -9.98
N ASP A 15 28.90 1.34 -9.10
CA ASP A 15 29.92 1.25 -8.06
C ASP A 15 31.30 0.91 -8.64
N ALA A 16 32.33 0.85 -7.78
CA ALA A 16 33.70 0.54 -8.19
C ALA A 16 33.87 -0.84 -8.85
N ALA A 17 32.88 -1.73 -8.72
CA ALA A 17 32.83 -3.05 -9.33
C ALA A 17 31.95 -3.08 -10.60
N GLY A 18 31.39 -1.95 -11.03
CA GLY A 18 30.55 -1.84 -12.23
C GLY A 18 29.09 -2.25 -12.02
N TYR A 19 28.61 -2.35 -10.78
CA TYR A 19 27.23 -2.70 -10.46
C TYR A 19 26.37 -1.48 -10.16
N VAL A 20 25.15 -1.47 -10.71
CA VAL A 20 24.11 -0.48 -10.45
C VAL A 20 23.03 -1.11 -9.58
N GLN A 21 22.71 -0.45 -8.47
CA GLN A 21 21.56 -0.84 -7.64
C GLN A 21 20.27 -0.36 -8.28
N LEU A 22 19.43 -1.29 -8.70
CA LEU A 22 18.09 -1.01 -9.20
C LEU A 22 17.09 -0.97 -8.03
N PRO A 23 16.05 -0.12 -8.13
CA PRO A 23 14.95 -0.14 -7.18
C PRO A 23 14.35 -1.55 -7.03
N ASN A 24 14.09 -1.92 -5.78
CA ASN A 24 13.43 -3.17 -5.41
C ASN A 24 11.89 -3.08 -5.46
N VAL A 25 11.37 -1.95 -5.94
CA VAL A 25 9.94 -1.64 -6.06
C VAL A 25 9.35 -2.32 -7.30
N SER A 26 8.24 -3.04 -7.11
CA SER A 26 7.46 -3.63 -8.20
C SER A 26 6.21 -2.80 -8.43
N ILE A 27 6.09 -2.16 -9.60
CA ILE A 27 4.96 -1.29 -9.95
C ILE A 27 3.62 -2.03 -9.83
N THR A 28 3.58 -3.32 -10.19
CA THR A 28 2.38 -4.15 -10.05
C THR A 28 1.97 -4.35 -8.59
N MET A 29 2.94 -4.48 -7.69
CA MET A 29 2.67 -4.67 -6.27
C MET A 29 2.20 -3.36 -5.64
N GLU A 30 2.89 -2.26 -5.90
CA GLU A 30 2.49 -0.93 -5.42
C GLU A 30 1.11 -0.52 -5.92
N TYR A 31 0.74 -0.88 -7.15
CA TYR A 31 -0.61 -0.62 -7.67
C TYR A 31 -1.68 -1.44 -6.93
N VAL A 32 -1.41 -2.71 -6.65
CA VAL A 32 -2.33 -3.56 -5.87
C VAL A 32 -2.46 -3.05 -4.44
N ASP A 33 -1.36 -2.64 -3.82
CA ASP A 33 -1.36 -2.08 -2.46
C ASP A 33 -2.13 -0.75 -2.41
N ALA A 34 -1.93 0.14 -3.39
CA ALA A 34 -2.68 1.38 -3.51
C ALA A 34 -4.19 1.12 -3.73
N LEU A 35 -4.54 0.13 -4.56
CA LEU A 35 -5.93 -0.28 -4.78
C LEU A 35 -6.55 -0.83 -3.49
N ALA A 36 -5.83 -1.69 -2.77
CA ALA A 36 -6.29 -2.26 -1.50
C ALA A 36 -6.50 -1.16 -0.45
N ALA A 37 -5.57 -0.20 -0.35
CA ALA A 37 -5.72 0.95 0.55
C ALA A 37 -6.95 1.80 0.21
N SER A 38 -7.19 2.06 -1.08
CA SER A 38 -8.35 2.82 -1.54
C SER A 38 -9.67 2.12 -1.18
N ARG A 39 -9.73 0.80 -1.42
CA ARG A 39 -10.91 -0.02 -1.09
C ARG A 39 -11.13 -0.13 0.42
N ALA A 40 -10.07 -0.28 1.21
CA ALA A 40 -10.15 -0.30 2.66
C ALA A 40 -10.73 1.02 3.21
N TYR A 41 -10.35 2.17 2.62
CA TYR A 41 -10.92 3.45 3.01
C TYR A 41 -12.43 3.54 2.72
N GLU A 42 -12.86 3.13 1.52
CA GLU A 42 -14.29 3.09 1.15
C GLU A 42 -15.09 2.21 2.12
N VAL A 43 -14.58 1.02 2.43
CA VAL A 43 -15.24 0.07 3.34
C VAL A 43 -15.28 0.62 4.77
N ASN A 44 -14.19 1.21 5.26
CA ASN A 44 -14.15 1.79 6.60
C ASN A 44 -15.15 2.94 6.75
N ALA A 45 -15.27 3.80 5.73
CA ALA A 45 -16.28 4.86 5.71
C ALA A 45 -17.72 4.30 5.77
N ALA A 46 -18.00 3.22 5.04
CA ALA A 46 -19.30 2.56 5.08
C ALA A 46 -19.57 1.90 6.46
N MET A 47 -18.56 1.23 7.04
CA MET A 47 -18.65 0.57 8.34
C MET A 47 -18.96 1.55 9.48
N LEU A 48 -18.46 2.80 9.41
CA LEU A 48 -18.81 3.85 10.36
C LEU A 48 -20.31 4.17 10.35
N ASN A 49 -20.94 4.18 9.17
CA ASN A 49 -22.39 4.43 9.05
C ASN A 49 -23.21 3.26 9.61
N VAL A 50 -22.76 2.03 9.36
CA VAL A 50 -23.36 0.82 9.96
C VAL A 50 -23.26 0.87 11.48
N THR A 51 -22.07 1.18 12.00
CA THR A 51 -21.81 1.30 13.45
C THR A 51 -22.70 2.37 14.09
N ARG A 52 -22.83 3.55 13.44
CA ARG A 52 -23.72 4.62 13.91
C ARG A 52 -25.18 4.15 13.99
N THR A 53 -25.64 3.44 12.97
CA THR A 53 -27.01 2.91 12.92
C THR A 53 -27.26 1.90 14.03
N MET A 54 -26.31 0.98 14.25
CA MET A 54 -26.38 0.01 15.34
C MET A 54 -26.40 0.69 16.72
N ALA A 55 -25.57 1.71 16.92
CA ALA A 55 -25.55 2.48 18.16
C ALA A 55 -26.89 3.21 18.42
N GLN A 56 -27.49 3.81 17.38
CA GLN A 56 -28.81 4.45 17.50
C GLN A 56 -29.92 3.44 17.82
N GLN A 57 -29.89 2.25 17.22
CA GLN A 57 -30.83 1.18 17.53
C GLN A 57 -30.67 0.69 18.97
N ALA A 58 -29.44 0.50 19.44
CA ALA A 58 -29.17 0.12 20.82
C ALA A 58 -29.72 1.16 21.81
N LEU A 59 -29.47 2.45 21.56
CA LEU A 59 -30.02 3.52 22.40
C LEU A 59 -31.56 3.51 22.46
N ARG A 60 -32.24 3.19 21.36
CA ARG A 60 -33.71 3.06 21.33
C ARG A 60 -34.26 1.86 22.11
N LEU A 61 -33.45 0.83 22.36
CA LEU A 61 -33.86 -0.34 23.14
C LEU A 61 -33.76 -0.10 24.66
N PHE A 62 -32.91 0.84 25.09
CA PHE A 62 -32.68 1.17 26.51
C PHE A 62 -33.41 2.44 26.97
N ALA A 63 -33.97 3.23 26.05
CA ALA A 63 -34.82 4.39 26.33
C ALA A 63 -36.30 3.98 26.37
#